data_AF-A0A2V7YIR1-F1
#
_entry.id   AF-A0A2V7YIR1-F1
#
_cell.length_a   1.000
_cell.length_b   1.000
_cell.length_c   1.000
_cell.angle_alpha   90.00
_cell.angle_beta   90.00
_cell.angle_gamma   90.00
#
_symmetry.space_group_name_H-M   'P 1'
#
loop_
_entity.id
_entity.type
_entity.pdbx_description
1 polymer ?
#
loop_
_entity_poly.entity_id
_entity_poly.type
_entity_poly.pdbx_seq_one_letter_code
_entity_poly.pdbx_strand_id
1 'polypeptide(L)'
;MSLTMLDLGSDARTYSSEPLPPLRPIWVGFVLALGFLVGEVITVSDGNVGVAGLFLLGCGIGGALYWLACVQRFHTILNLIAPFVNGKSTYPYTSGQAVGYHFIPFYNLIWVYKWPAVLSRYLEENTPVRMMSGGALGLLSLLALLMRAVDGFMGLSCLFLLGVYISGKLQQAMNEHERVRGVAEVFT
;
A
#
# COMPACT_ATOMS: atom_id res chain seq x y z
N MET A 1 10.52 47.66 -20.94
CA MET A 1 10.94 46.32 -21.42
C MET A 1 10.83 45.38 -20.23
N SER A 2 9.63 44.83 -20.02
CA SER A 2 9.24 44.05 -18.85
C SER A 2 8.99 42.63 -19.34
N LEU A 3 9.94 41.74 -19.07
CA LEU A 3 9.96 40.34 -19.49
C LEU A 3 10.34 39.50 -18.26
N THR A 4 9.46 39.45 -17.26
CA THR A 4 9.59 38.55 -16.09
C THR A 4 8.25 38.41 -15.35
N MET A 5 7.16 38.14 -16.09
CA MET A 5 5.87 37.82 -15.45
C MET A 5 5.04 36.79 -16.24
N LEU A 6 5.70 35.97 -17.07
CA LEU A 6 5.04 35.05 -18.00
C LEU A 6 5.70 33.66 -18.05
N ASP A 7 6.30 33.21 -16.93
CA ASP A 7 6.82 31.84 -16.84
C ASP A 7 6.62 31.19 -15.47
N LEU A 8 5.56 31.59 -14.74
CA LEU A 8 5.10 30.90 -13.54
C LEU A 8 3.85 30.04 -13.79
N GLY A 9 3.43 29.93 -15.06
CA GLY A 9 2.24 29.18 -15.47
C GLY A 9 2.52 27.95 -16.34
N SER A 10 3.77 27.75 -16.81
CA SER A 10 4.10 26.68 -17.77
C SER A 10 4.65 25.40 -17.13
N ASP A 11 4.97 25.41 -15.84
CA ASP A 11 5.14 24.18 -15.04
C ASP A 11 3.79 23.76 -14.44
N ALA A 12 2.74 23.85 -15.26
CA ALA A 12 1.51 23.15 -15.04
C ALA A 12 1.86 21.66 -15.01
N ARG A 13 2.14 21.20 -13.77
CA ARG A 13 2.12 19.81 -13.30
C ARG A 13 1.66 18.91 -14.42
N THR A 14 2.61 18.24 -15.05
CA THR A 14 2.32 17.24 -16.08
C THR A 14 1.65 16.08 -15.36
N TYR A 15 0.39 16.27 -15.04
CA TYR A 15 -0.49 15.27 -14.47
C TYR A 15 -0.62 14.20 -15.54
N SER A 16 -0.30 12.95 -15.19
CA SER A 16 -0.59 11.85 -16.12
C SER A 16 -2.09 11.90 -16.44
N SER A 17 -2.44 12.08 -17.71
CA SER A 17 -3.83 12.05 -18.17
C SER A 17 -4.48 10.68 -18.03
N GLU A 18 -3.69 9.66 -17.68
CA GLU A 18 -4.17 8.30 -17.48
C GLU A 18 -5.13 8.19 -16.29
N PRO A 19 -6.25 7.48 -16.46
CA PRO A 19 -7.18 7.23 -15.36
C PRO A 19 -6.48 6.43 -14.27
N LEU A 20 -6.67 6.85 -13.02
CA LEU A 20 -6.06 6.17 -11.88
C LEU A 20 -6.62 4.74 -11.77
N PRO A 21 -5.77 3.73 -11.55
CA PRO A 21 -6.24 2.36 -11.42
C PRO A 21 -7.10 2.21 -10.16
N PRO A 22 -8.18 1.42 -10.20
CA PRO A 22 -9.01 1.18 -9.02
C PRO A 22 -8.19 0.43 -7.94
N LEU A 23 -8.46 0.78 -6.68
CA LEU A 23 -7.93 0.06 -5.53
C LEU A 23 -8.48 -1.38 -5.51
N ARG A 24 -7.60 -2.37 -5.26
CA ARG A 24 -8.05 -3.76 -5.18
C ARG A 24 -8.92 -3.97 -3.93
N PRO A 25 -9.98 -4.78 -4.01
CA PRO A 25 -10.84 -5.04 -2.87
C PRO A 25 -10.13 -5.87 -1.80
N ILE A 26 -9.87 -5.28 -0.64
CA ILE A 26 -9.05 -5.90 0.42
C ILE A 26 -9.77 -7.07 1.14
N TRP A 27 -11.08 -7.22 0.93
CA TRP A 27 -11.87 -8.32 1.51
C TRP A 27 -11.32 -9.72 1.18
N VAL A 28 -10.66 -9.89 0.04
CA VAL A 28 -10.00 -11.15 -0.35
C VAL A 28 -8.94 -11.57 0.66
N GLY A 29 -8.23 -10.61 1.27
CA GLY A 29 -7.25 -10.88 2.32
C GLY A 29 -7.88 -11.46 3.58
N PHE A 30 -9.10 -11.02 3.93
CA PHE A 30 -9.84 -11.54 5.08
C PHE A 30 -10.37 -12.96 4.83
N VAL A 31 -10.69 -13.32 3.58
CA VAL A 31 -11.04 -14.71 3.23
C VAL A 31 -9.84 -15.62 3.43
N LEU A 32 -8.64 -15.17 3.05
CA LEU A 32 -7.40 -15.93 3.27
C LEU A 32 -7.06 -16.05 4.76
N ALA A 33 -7.30 -15.00 5.55
CA ALA A 33 -7.17 -15.06 7.00
C ALA A 33 -8.18 -16.05 7.60
N LEU A 34 -9.45 -16.00 7.20
CA LEU A 34 -10.45 -16.97 7.66
C LEU A 34 -10.08 -18.41 7.27
N GLY A 35 -9.45 -18.60 6.11
CA GLY A 35 -8.85 -19.87 5.71
C GLY A 35 -7.80 -20.37 6.71
N PHE A 36 -6.95 -19.49 7.26
CA PHE A 36 -6.02 -19.85 8.33
C PHE A 36 -6.75 -20.38 9.57
N LEU A 37 -7.76 -19.64 10.04
CA LEU A 37 -8.54 -20.04 11.21
C LEU A 37 -9.18 -21.43 11.01
N VAL A 38 -9.76 -21.68 9.84
CA VAL A 38 -10.35 -22.98 9.49
C VAL A 38 -9.28 -24.08 9.48
N GLY A 39 -8.13 -23.84 8.87
CA GLY A 39 -7.03 -24.81 8.81
C GLY A 39 -6.46 -25.14 10.19
N GLU A 40 -6.36 -24.14 11.08
CA GLU A 40 -5.91 -24.33 12.47
C GLU A 40 -6.92 -25.18 13.26
N VAL A 41 -8.23 -24.90 13.13
CA VAL A 41 -9.29 -25.69 13.77
C VAL A 41 -9.23 -27.16 13.32
N ILE A 42 -9.06 -27.43 12.02
CA ILE A 42 -8.94 -28.80 11.48
C ILE A 42 -7.70 -29.50 12.02
N THR A 43 -6.57 -28.78 12.09
CA THR A 43 -5.32 -29.35 12.61
C THR A 43 -5.47 -29.79 14.06
N VAL A 44 -6.16 -28.99 14.87
CA VAL A 44 -6.43 -29.27 16.28
C VAL A 44 -7.47 -30.38 16.45
N SER A 45 -8.51 -30.43 15.62
CA SER A 45 -9.59 -31.42 15.75
C SER A 45 -9.19 -32.82 15.29
N ASP A 46 -8.54 -32.92 14.14
CA ASP A 46 -8.34 -34.21 13.46
C ASP A 46 -6.93 -34.76 13.67
N GLY A 47 -6.02 -33.96 14.24
CA GLY A 47 -4.59 -34.29 14.38
C GLY A 47 -3.87 -34.49 13.05
N ASN A 48 -4.56 -34.34 11.91
CA ASN A 48 -4.02 -34.53 10.57
C ASN A 48 -3.24 -33.28 10.12
N VAL A 49 -2.02 -33.19 10.63
CA VAL A 49 -1.06 -32.13 10.31
C VAL A 49 -0.65 -32.09 8.83
N GLY A 50 -0.81 -33.19 8.08
CA GLY A 50 -0.37 -33.26 6.69
C GLY A 50 -1.23 -32.43 5.74
N VAL A 51 -2.52 -32.77 5.62
CA VAL A 51 -3.44 -32.08 4.72
C VAL A 51 -3.72 -30.66 5.20
N ALA A 52 -3.93 -30.48 6.51
CA ALA A 52 -4.17 -29.16 7.08
C ALA A 52 -2.93 -28.26 6.96
N GLY A 53 -1.73 -28.80 7.13
CA GLY A 53 -0.48 -28.06 6.94
C GLY A 53 -0.27 -27.57 5.50
N LEU A 54 -0.57 -28.39 4.49
CA LEU A 54 -0.53 -27.97 3.09
C LEU A 54 -1.56 -26.87 2.78
N PHE A 55 -2.76 -26.98 3.36
CA PHE A 55 -3.80 -25.95 3.22
C PHE A 55 -3.38 -24.63 3.86
N LEU A 56 -2.87 -24.65 5.08
CA LEU A 56 -2.33 -23.49 5.80
C LEU A 56 -1.16 -22.85 5.04
N LEU A 57 -0.27 -23.66 4.46
CA LEU A 57 0.82 -23.17 3.61
C LEU A 57 0.27 -22.46 2.36
N GLY A 58 -0.74 -23.04 1.71
CA GLY A 58 -1.43 -22.45 0.58
C GLY A 58 -2.06 -21.09 0.90
N CYS A 59 -2.79 -20.99 2.01
CA CYS A 59 -3.33 -19.73 2.53
C CYS A 59 -2.21 -18.73 2.85
N GLY A 60 -1.09 -19.21 3.41
CA GLY A 60 0.09 -18.40 3.74
C GLY A 60 0.73 -17.77 2.51
N ILE A 61 1.00 -18.58 1.50
CA ILE A 61 1.59 -18.12 0.23
C ILE A 61 0.60 -17.21 -0.50
N GLY A 62 -0.66 -17.62 -0.61
CA GLY A 62 -1.71 -16.82 -1.25
C GLY A 62 -1.88 -15.46 -0.57
N GLY A 63 -1.90 -15.42 0.75
CA GLY A 63 -1.99 -14.18 1.53
C GLY A 63 -0.76 -13.27 1.35
N ALA A 64 0.43 -13.85 1.30
CA ALA A 64 1.66 -13.10 1.05
C ALA A 64 1.67 -12.50 -0.37
N LEU A 65 1.34 -13.30 -1.40
CA LEU A 65 1.25 -12.82 -2.78
C LEU A 65 0.18 -11.74 -2.94
N TYR A 66 -0.98 -11.92 -2.31
CA TYR A 66 -2.05 -10.93 -2.34
C TYR A 66 -1.64 -9.62 -1.66
N TRP A 67 -0.96 -9.71 -0.50
CA TRP A 67 -0.38 -8.55 0.17
C TRP A 67 0.60 -7.79 -0.72
N LEU A 68 1.53 -8.50 -1.38
CA LEU A 68 2.49 -7.87 -2.30
C LEU A 68 1.77 -7.18 -3.47
N ALA A 69 0.70 -7.78 -3.98
CA ALA A 69 -0.13 -7.16 -5.02
C ALA A 69 -0.85 -5.88 -4.53
N CYS A 70 -1.24 -5.82 -3.25
CA CYS A 70 -1.76 -4.59 -2.62
C CYS A 70 -0.67 -3.52 -2.49
N VAL A 71 0.50 -3.88 -1.94
CA VAL A 71 1.65 -2.96 -1.81
C VAL A 71 2.05 -2.40 -3.17
N GLN A 72 2.18 -3.25 -4.20
CA GLN A 72 2.48 -2.81 -5.57
C GLN A 72 1.52 -1.72 -6.04
N ARG A 73 0.21 -1.89 -5.78
CA ARG A 73 -0.83 -0.95 -6.19
C ARG A 73 -0.77 0.35 -5.39
N PHE A 74 -0.52 0.31 -4.08
CA PHE A 74 -0.33 1.52 -3.27
C PHE A 74 0.81 2.38 -3.83
N HIS A 75 1.97 1.78 -4.08
CA HIS A 75 3.10 2.49 -4.65
C HIS A 75 2.86 2.93 -6.11
N THR A 76 2.08 2.19 -6.89
CA THR A 76 1.71 2.59 -8.26
C THR A 76 0.85 3.85 -8.24
N ILE A 77 -0.20 3.88 -7.42
CA ILE A 77 -1.09 5.05 -7.30
C ILE A 77 -0.29 6.26 -6.80
N LEU A 78 0.59 6.09 -5.81
CA LEU A 78 1.46 7.16 -5.33
C LEU A 78 2.34 7.74 -6.43
N ASN A 79 2.92 6.89 -7.28
CA ASN A 79 3.73 7.36 -8.42
C ASN A 79 2.90 8.09 -9.50
N LEU A 80 1.60 7.79 -9.62
CA LEU A 80 0.72 8.45 -10.58
C LEU A 80 0.21 9.81 -10.08
N ILE A 81 -0.11 9.92 -8.78
CA ILE A 81 -0.54 11.20 -8.18
C ILE A 81 0.65 12.12 -7.87
N ALA A 82 1.86 11.58 -7.81
CA ALA A 82 3.07 12.34 -7.56
C ALA A 82 3.38 13.31 -8.71
N PRO A 83 3.72 14.58 -8.42
CA PRO A 83 4.27 15.48 -9.43
C PRO A 83 5.53 14.89 -10.05
N PHE A 84 5.68 15.07 -11.37
CA PHE A 84 6.90 14.75 -12.09
C PHE A 84 7.82 15.97 -12.15
N VAL A 85 9.06 15.82 -11.70
CA VAL A 85 10.10 16.84 -11.80
C VAL A 85 11.26 16.24 -12.59
N ASN A 86 11.70 16.90 -13.65
CA ASN A 86 12.77 16.41 -14.54
C ASN A 86 12.52 14.99 -15.07
N GLY A 87 11.27 14.67 -15.43
CA GLY A 87 10.88 13.37 -15.96
C GLY A 87 10.86 12.23 -14.93
N LYS A 88 10.93 12.53 -13.62
CA LYS A 88 10.85 11.54 -12.54
C LYS A 88 9.75 11.91 -11.54
N SER A 89 9.00 10.91 -11.10
CA SER A 89 8.07 11.03 -9.98
C SER A 89 8.83 11.50 -8.74
N THR A 90 8.27 12.49 -8.04
CA THR A 90 8.80 12.97 -6.75
C THR A 90 8.71 11.90 -5.66
N TYR A 91 7.89 10.86 -5.86
CA TYR A 91 7.82 9.73 -4.96
C TYR A 91 9.08 8.83 -5.13
N PRO A 92 9.85 8.56 -4.07
CA PRO A 92 11.21 8.01 -4.18
C PRO A 92 11.30 6.53 -4.58
N TYR A 93 10.18 5.80 -4.60
CA TYR A 93 10.18 4.35 -4.83
C TYR A 93 9.27 3.95 -5.98
N THR A 94 9.79 3.19 -6.92
CA THR A 94 8.96 2.55 -7.95
C THR A 94 8.15 1.40 -7.35
N SER A 95 6.99 1.09 -7.95
CA SER A 95 6.15 -0.03 -7.50
C SER A 95 6.86 -1.38 -7.57
N GLY A 96 7.73 -1.58 -8.57
CA GLY A 96 8.57 -2.77 -8.68
C GLY A 96 9.62 -2.89 -7.59
N GLN A 97 10.33 -1.80 -7.27
CA GLN A 97 11.30 -1.79 -6.17
C GLN A 97 10.63 -2.05 -4.82
N ALA A 98 9.46 -1.46 -4.58
CA ALA A 98 8.73 -1.64 -3.33
C ALA A 98 8.34 -3.09 -3.07
N VAL A 99 7.95 -3.83 -4.11
CA VAL A 99 7.64 -5.26 -4.01
C VAL A 99 8.93 -6.09 -3.92
N GLY A 100 9.94 -5.78 -4.74
CA GLY A 100 11.21 -6.51 -4.80
C GLY A 100 11.93 -6.55 -3.45
N TYR A 101 11.86 -5.47 -2.69
CA TYR A 101 12.47 -5.37 -1.37
C TYR A 101 11.88 -6.32 -0.31
N HIS A 102 10.66 -6.83 -0.50
CA HIS A 102 10.09 -7.84 0.38
C HIS A 102 10.71 -9.24 0.21
N PHE A 103 11.34 -9.52 -0.94
CA PHE A 103 11.98 -10.81 -1.20
C PHE A 103 13.37 -10.95 -0.59
N ILE A 104 13.96 -9.86 -0.10
CA ILE A 104 15.29 -9.87 0.53
C ILE A 104 15.08 -10.08 2.04
N PRO A 105 15.42 -11.21 2.66
CA PRO A 105 14.95 -11.57 4.00
C PRO A 105 15.29 -10.54 5.10
N PHE A 106 16.55 -10.12 5.20
CA PHE A 106 16.98 -9.14 6.19
C PHE A 106 16.48 -7.73 5.89
N TYR A 107 16.46 -7.37 4.60
CA TYR A 107 15.98 -6.07 4.18
C TYR A 107 14.46 -5.96 4.32
N ASN A 108 13.71 -7.06 4.18
CA ASN A 108 12.25 -7.11 4.30
C ASN A 108 11.80 -6.61 5.68
N LEU A 109 12.49 -6.99 6.76
CA LEU A 109 12.16 -6.52 8.11
C LEU A 109 12.29 -5.00 8.23
N ILE A 110 13.40 -4.45 7.73
CA ILE A 110 13.65 -3.00 7.70
C ILE A 110 12.64 -2.32 6.77
N TRP A 111 12.39 -2.92 5.62
CA TRP A 111 11.53 -2.39 4.58
C TRP A 111 10.08 -2.30 5.05
N VAL A 112 9.53 -3.37 5.63
CA VAL A 112 8.17 -3.44 6.21
C VAL A 112 7.93 -2.30 7.21
N TYR A 113 8.96 -1.89 7.96
CA TYR A 113 8.87 -0.72 8.83
C TYR A 113 9.03 0.62 8.09
N LYS A 114 9.97 0.68 7.14
CA LYS A 114 10.36 1.93 6.46
C LYS A 114 9.34 2.42 5.43
N TRP A 115 8.80 1.52 4.61
CA TRP A 115 7.95 1.93 3.48
C TRP A 115 6.63 2.60 3.91
N PRO A 116 5.91 2.15 4.95
CA PRO A 116 4.69 2.84 5.41
C PRO A 116 5.02 4.22 5.98
N ALA A 117 6.21 4.38 6.57
CA ALA A 117 6.64 5.65 7.12
C ALA A 117 6.91 6.69 6.03
N VAL A 118 7.55 6.27 4.94
CA VAL A 118 7.76 7.13 3.76
C VAL A 118 6.43 7.48 3.10
N LEU A 119 5.52 6.49 2.96
CA LEU A 119 4.19 6.70 2.40
C LEU A 119 3.39 7.75 3.19
N SER A 120 3.38 7.65 4.53
CA SER A 120 2.65 8.59 5.39
C SER A 120 3.20 10.01 5.28
N ARG A 121 4.52 10.18 5.38
CA ARG A 121 5.16 11.50 5.21
C ARG A 121 4.86 12.11 3.86
N TYR A 122 4.98 11.31 2.80
CA TYR A 122 4.69 11.78 1.45
C TYR A 122 3.24 12.24 1.29
N LEU A 123 2.28 11.45 1.79
CA LEU A 123 0.86 11.81 1.70
C LEU A 123 0.52 13.06 2.53
N GLU A 124 1.12 13.23 3.71
CA GLU A 124 0.93 14.42 4.55
C GLU A 124 1.54 15.69 3.94
N GLU A 125 2.69 15.57 3.26
CA GLU A 125 3.36 16.70 2.61
C GLU A 125 2.69 17.15 1.32
N ASN A 126 2.09 16.21 0.56
CA ASN A 126 1.58 16.46 -0.78
C ASN A 126 0.04 16.48 -0.87
N THR A 127 -0.66 16.13 0.19
CA THR A 127 -2.13 16.02 0.22
C THR A 127 -2.66 16.51 1.56
N PRO A 128 -3.87 17.11 1.62
CA PRO A 128 -4.50 17.49 2.89
C PRO A 128 -4.94 16.28 3.75
N VAL A 129 -4.52 15.06 3.42
CA VAL A 129 -4.92 13.83 4.11
C VAL A 129 -4.01 13.62 5.32
N ARG A 130 -4.60 13.76 6.51
CA ARG A 130 -3.91 13.43 7.77
C ARG A 130 -3.81 11.91 7.95
N MET A 131 -2.58 11.39 7.98
CA MET A 131 -2.31 9.98 8.27
C MET A 131 -1.88 9.79 9.73
N MET A 132 -1.86 8.52 10.18
CA MET A 132 -1.11 8.15 11.37
C MET A 132 0.38 8.40 11.12
N SER A 133 1.11 8.65 12.21
CA SER A 133 2.56 8.84 12.11
C SER A 133 3.20 7.66 11.39
N GLY A 134 4.11 7.97 10.46
CA GLY A 134 4.77 6.95 9.68
C GLY A 134 5.44 5.86 10.51
N GLY A 135 6.00 6.22 11.67
CA GLY A 135 6.56 5.26 12.62
C GLY A 135 5.53 4.30 13.22
N ALA A 136 4.31 4.76 13.50
CA ALA A 136 3.24 3.90 14.00
C ALA A 136 2.76 2.91 12.93
N LEU A 137 2.63 3.34 11.67
CA LEU A 137 2.29 2.44 10.56
C LEU A 137 3.37 1.39 10.31
N GLY A 138 4.64 1.81 10.36
CA GLY A 138 5.78 0.90 10.27
C GLY A 138 5.79 -0.12 11.42
N LEU A 139 5.56 0.35 12.66
CA LEU A 139 5.52 -0.52 13.84
C LEU A 139 4.36 -1.51 13.78
N LEU A 140 3.17 -1.07 13.37
CA LEU A 140 2.01 -1.94 13.17
C LEU A 140 2.27 -3.00 12.09
N SER A 141 2.93 -2.62 10.99
CA SER A 141 3.31 -3.56 9.93
C SER A 141 4.29 -4.62 10.44
N LEU A 142 5.29 -4.21 11.20
CA LEU A 142 6.28 -5.10 11.80
C LEU A 142 5.62 -6.02 12.84
N LEU A 143 4.73 -5.48 13.67
CA LEU A 143 3.98 -6.25 14.65
C LEU A 143 3.07 -7.28 13.99
N ALA A 144 2.41 -6.95 12.89
CA ALA A 144 1.60 -7.90 12.12
C ALA A 144 2.46 -9.04 11.55
N LEU A 145 3.68 -8.74 11.10
CA LEU A 145 4.63 -9.75 10.62
C LEU A 145 5.12 -10.67 11.75
N LEU A 146 5.36 -10.12 12.95
CA LEU A 146 5.73 -10.90 14.13
C LEU A 146 4.56 -11.75 14.64
N MET A 147 3.34 -11.20 14.65
CA MET A 147 2.11 -11.92 15.01
C MET A 147 1.91 -13.13 14.09
N ARG A 148 2.24 -13.01 12.80
CA ARG A 148 2.18 -14.13 11.85
C ARG A 148 3.07 -15.32 12.23
N ALA A 149 4.15 -15.10 12.98
CA ALA A 149 5.00 -16.18 13.48
C ALA A 149 4.39 -16.92 14.68
N VAL A 150 3.45 -16.28 15.39
CA VAL A 150 2.73 -16.86 16.53
C VAL A 150 1.43 -17.51 16.06
N ASP A 151 0.66 -16.79 15.24
CA ASP A 151 -0.67 -17.17 14.77
C ASP A 151 -0.88 -16.59 13.36
N GLY A 152 -1.14 -17.48 12.39
CA GLY A 152 -1.24 -17.09 10.99
C GLY A 152 -2.47 -16.22 10.71
N PHE A 153 -3.58 -16.52 11.37
CA PHE A 153 -4.83 -15.78 11.26
C PHE A 153 -4.70 -14.35 11.79
N MET A 154 -4.18 -14.18 13.01
CA MET A 154 -4.00 -12.86 13.63
C MET A 154 -3.02 -12.01 12.83
N GLY A 155 -1.90 -12.59 12.39
CA GLY A 155 -0.90 -11.91 11.57
C GLY A 155 -1.47 -11.41 10.25
N LEU A 156 -2.16 -12.26 9.48
CA LEU A 156 -2.79 -11.86 8.22
C LEU A 156 -3.90 -10.81 8.44
N SER A 157 -4.74 -11.00 9.45
CA SER A 157 -5.85 -10.09 9.73
C SER A 157 -5.37 -8.69 10.05
N CYS A 158 -4.36 -8.56 10.92
CA CYS A 158 -3.73 -7.27 11.25
C CYS A 158 -3.10 -6.60 10.03
N LEU A 159 -2.43 -7.38 9.19
CA LEU A 159 -1.78 -6.88 7.97
C LEU A 159 -2.80 -6.37 6.95
N PHE A 160 -3.91 -7.09 6.74
CA PHE A 160 -4.98 -6.65 5.84
C PHE A 160 -5.82 -5.51 6.42
N LEU A 161 -6.04 -5.45 7.74
CA LEU A 161 -6.62 -4.29 8.41
C LEU A 161 -5.80 -3.02 8.18
N LEU A 162 -4.47 -3.13 8.29
CA LEU A 162 -3.57 -2.03 7.96
C LEU A 162 -3.67 -1.65 6.48
N GLY A 163 -3.78 -2.64 5.59
CA GLY A 163 -4.06 -2.42 4.18
C GLY A 163 -5.35 -1.64 3.95
N VAL A 164 -6.45 -1.97 4.64
CA VAL A 164 -7.73 -1.26 4.54
C VAL A 164 -7.56 0.20 4.97
N TYR A 165 -6.85 0.42 6.08
CA TYR A 165 -6.56 1.77 6.55
C TYR A 165 -5.80 2.60 5.51
N ILE A 166 -4.71 2.05 4.96
CA ILE A 166 -3.89 2.73 3.94
C ILE A 166 -4.72 2.97 2.67
N SER A 167 -5.49 1.98 2.22
CA SER A 167 -6.35 2.08 1.05
C SER A 167 -7.40 3.17 1.19
N GLY A 168 -8.04 3.29 2.35
CA GLY A 168 -9.02 4.34 2.61
C GLY A 168 -8.40 5.74 2.57
N LYS A 169 -7.19 5.88 3.12
CA LYS A 169 -6.43 7.15 3.05
C LYS A 169 -5.96 7.48 1.65
N LEU A 170 -5.55 6.47 0.89
CA LEU A 170 -5.14 6.66 -0.49
C LEU A 170 -6.33 7.00 -1.39
N GLN A 171 -7.50 6.41 -1.16
CA GLN A 171 -8.72 6.77 -1.87
C GLN A 171 -9.14 8.22 -1.58
N GLN A 172 -9.01 8.68 -0.32
CA GLN A 172 -9.22 10.09 0.01
C GLN A 172 -8.26 11.01 -0.75
N ALA A 173 -6.99 10.63 -0.85
CA ALA A 173 -5.98 11.38 -1.61
C ALA A 173 -6.31 11.41 -3.12
N MET A 174 -6.77 10.30 -3.69
CA MET A 174 -7.18 10.19 -5.09
C MET A 174 -8.40 11.09 -5.38
N ASN A 175 -9.44 11.04 -4.55
CA ASN A 175 -10.65 11.84 -4.72
C ASN A 175 -10.35 13.34 -4.66
N GLU A 176 -9.46 13.76 -3.74
CA GLU A 176 -9.06 15.16 -3.64
C GLU A 176 -8.25 15.60 -4.87
N HIS A 177 -7.39 14.73 -5.39
CA HIS A 177 -6.66 14.98 -6.63
C HIS A 177 -7.60 15.14 -7.83
N GLU A 178 -8.60 14.27 -7.98
CA GLU A 178 -9.63 14.38 -9.01
C GLU A 178 -10.48 15.65 -8.88
N ARG A 179 -10.83 16.04 -7.64
CA ARG A 179 -11.56 17.29 -7.35
C ARG A 179 -10.77 18.51 -7.82
N VAL A 180 -9.49 18.60 -7.50
CA VAL A 180 -8.62 19.71 -7.91
C VAL A 180 -8.47 19.75 -9.43
N ARG A 181 -8.33 18.58 -10.08
CA ARG A 181 -8.25 18.48 -11.54
C ARG A 181 -9.54 18.97 -12.22
N GLY A 182 -10.70 18.51 -11.78
CA GLY A 182 -11.98 18.92 -12.36
C GLY A 182 -12.26 20.41 -12.21
N VAL A 183 -11.80 21.03 -11.11
CA VAL A 183 -11.87 22.49 -10.94
C VAL A 183 -10.97 23.20 -11.95
N ALA A 184 -9.74 22.73 -12.19
CA ALA A 184 -8.84 23.34 -13.15
C ALA A 184 -9.37 23.30 -14.59
N GLU A 185 -9.98 22.19 -15.00
CA GLU A 185 -10.58 22.03 -16.34
C GLU A 185 -11.79 22.97 -16.58
N VAL A 186 -12.50 23.41 -15.54
CA VAL A 186 -13.62 24.37 -15.66
C VAL A 186 -13.15 25.80 -15.87
N PHE A 187 -11.93 26.13 -15.44
CA PHE A 187 -11.37 27.49 -15.50
C PHE A 187 -10.43 27.73 -16.70
N THR A 188 -10.24 26.74 -17.57
CA THR A 188 -9.48 26.83 -18.84
C THR A 188 -10.42 26.80 -20.04
#